data_AF-F6DS63-F1
#
_entry.id   AF-F6DS63-F1
#
_cell.length_a   1.000
_cell.length_b   1.000
_cell.length_c   1.000
_cell.angle_alpha   90.00
_cell.angle_beta   90.00
_cell.angle_gamma   90.00
#
_symmetry.space_group_name_H-M   'P 1'
#
loop_
_entity.id
_entity.type
_entity.pdbx_description
1 polymer ?
#
loop_
_entity_poly.entity_id
_entity_poly.type
_entity_poly.pdbx_seq_one_letter_code
_entity_poly.pdbx_strand_id
1 'polypeptide(L)'
;MERFGKLLVSFYPGEAIGYYSEGEGEIRAIAMALGGFFERVFDMYLEFSQMADEGWLVRDERLFGQRGMVVSFYYPTGMPVAAGRQQIINRLLYTYLDSPVYPRPGIYVVQYKKNYKLIYRYQTKMQNRA
;
A
#
# COMPACT_ATOMS: atom_id res chain seq x y z
N MET A 1 -24.70 -3.65 10.00
CA MET A 1 -24.51 -4.43 8.76
C MET A 1 -23.14 -4.06 8.20
N GLU A 2 -22.07 -4.72 8.66
CA GLU A 2 -20.75 -4.57 8.02
C GLU A 2 -20.78 -5.40 6.74
N ARG A 3 -21.06 -4.75 5.62
CA ARG A 3 -21.17 -5.41 4.30
C ARG A 3 -19.80 -5.81 3.75
N PHE A 4 -18.72 -5.31 4.35
CA PHE A 4 -17.32 -5.52 3.98
C PHE A 4 -16.49 -5.86 5.22
N GLY A 5 -15.32 -6.48 5.03
CA GLY A 5 -14.35 -6.71 6.10
C GLY A 5 -13.78 -5.40 6.67
N LYS A 6 -12.76 -5.47 7.54
CA LYS A 6 -12.08 -4.28 8.07
C LYS A 6 -11.44 -3.48 6.92
N LEU A 7 -11.59 -2.15 6.96
CA LEU A 7 -10.93 -1.24 6.01
C LEU A 7 -9.42 -1.48 6.00
N LEU A 8 -8.81 -1.54 4.82
CA LEU A 8 -7.34 -1.61 4.69
C LEU A 8 -6.77 -0.21 4.51
N VAL A 9 -7.24 0.46 3.45
CA VAL A 9 -6.75 1.77 3.03
C VAL A 9 -7.86 2.56 2.34
N SER A 10 -7.82 3.88 2.48
CA SER A 10 -8.62 4.81 1.67
C SER A 10 -7.71 5.77 0.91
N PHE A 11 -8.10 6.14 -0.30
CA PHE A 11 -7.40 7.12 -1.12
C PHE A 11 -8.29 8.32 -1.42
N TYR A 12 -7.84 9.49 -1.02
CA TYR A 12 -8.45 10.77 -1.40
C TYR A 12 -7.87 11.27 -2.73
N PRO A 13 -8.59 12.13 -3.47
CA PRO A 13 -8.06 12.75 -4.67
C PRO A 13 -6.72 13.45 -4.41
N GLY A 14 -5.72 13.14 -5.23
CA GLY A 14 -4.36 13.69 -5.11
C GLY A 14 -3.45 13.02 -4.08
N GLU A 15 -3.93 11.97 -3.39
CA GLU A 15 -3.16 11.26 -2.39
C GLU A 15 -2.33 10.12 -3.01
N ALA A 16 -1.01 10.13 -2.79
CA ALA A 16 -0.09 9.15 -3.38
C ALA A 16 0.03 7.84 -2.59
N ILE A 17 -0.13 7.88 -1.26
CA ILE A 17 0.20 6.77 -0.35
C ILE A 17 -1.05 6.09 0.19
N GLY A 18 -2.09 6.87 0.51
CA GLY A 18 -3.34 6.42 1.13
C GLY A 18 -3.32 6.46 2.65
N TYR A 19 -4.51 6.49 3.26
CA TYR A 19 -4.71 6.40 4.70
C TYR A 19 -5.02 4.97 5.12
N TYR A 20 -4.10 4.36 5.87
CA TYR A 20 -4.19 2.96 6.30
C TYR A 20 -4.83 2.82 7.67
N SER A 21 -5.62 1.76 7.83
CA SER A 21 -6.23 1.40 9.12
C SER A 21 -5.21 0.85 10.11
N GLU A 22 -5.58 0.92 11.40
CA GLU A 22 -4.79 0.32 12.47
C GLU A 22 -4.63 -1.19 12.26
N GLY A 23 -3.38 -1.64 12.16
CA GLY A 23 -3.01 -3.02 11.85
C GLY A 23 -2.35 -3.22 10.48
N GLU A 24 -2.48 -2.26 9.56
CA GLU A 24 -1.85 -2.32 8.23
C GLU A 24 -0.48 -1.63 8.17
N GLY A 25 0.24 -1.63 9.30
CA GLY A 25 1.52 -0.91 9.46
C GLY A 25 2.60 -1.35 8.48
N GLU A 26 2.64 -2.63 8.12
CA GLU A 26 3.63 -3.15 7.16
C GLU A 26 3.33 -2.70 5.73
N ILE A 27 2.07 -2.74 5.30
CA ILE A 27 1.65 -2.20 3.98
C ILE A 27 1.92 -0.70 3.93
N ARG A 28 1.59 0.04 5.01
CA ARG A 28 1.91 1.47 5.12
C ARG A 28 3.40 1.75 4.99
N ALA A 29 4.25 0.94 5.63
CA ALA A 29 5.71 1.10 5.54
C ALA A 29 6.22 0.91 4.10
N ILE A 30 5.68 -0.09 3.39
CA ILE A 30 5.97 -0.33 1.97
C ILE A 30 5.53 0.86 1.12
N ALA A 31 4.31 1.35 1.34
CA ALA A 31 3.75 2.50 0.63
C ALA A 31 4.59 3.77 0.84
N MET A 32 5.09 4.01 2.06
CA MET A 32 5.97 5.14 2.35
C MET A 32 7.35 4.99 1.68
N ALA A 33 7.92 3.78 1.66
CA ALA A 33 9.25 3.54 1.11
C ALA A 33 9.26 3.50 -0.43
N LEU A 34 8.16 3.08 -1.07
CA LEU A 34 8.13 2.75 -2.51
C LEU A 34 7.02 3.45 -3.29
N GLY A 35 6.01 4.04 -2.62
CA GLY A 35 4.90 4.76 -3.25
C GLY A 35 4.94 6.28 -3.08
N GLY A 36 5.98 6.81 -2.41
CA GLY A 36 6.11 8.24 -2.11
C GLY A 36 6.23 9.11 -3.37
N PHE A 37 5.81 10.38 -3.27
CA PHE A 37 5.74 11.31 -4.41
C PHE A 37 7.09 11.56 -5.10
N PHE A 38 8.17 11.62 -4.33
CA PHE A 38 9.51 11.93 -4.84
C PHE A 38 10.32 10.70 -5.26
N GLU A 39 9.93 9.52 -4.81
CA GLU A 39 10.67 8.27 -5.00
C GLU A 39 9.72 7.13 -5.37
N ARG A 40 8.81 7.36 -6.32
CA ARG A 40 7.76 6.41 -6.68
C ARG A 40 8.30 5.26 -7.51
N VAL A 41 8.18 4.03 -7.01
CA VAL A 41 8.34 2.78 -7.77
C VAL A 41 7.03 2.41 -8.44
N PHE A 42 5.93 2.52 -7.70
CA PHE A 42 4.56 2.28 -8.17
C PHE A 42 3.60 3.27 -7.53
N ASP A 43 2.44 3.48 -8.18
CA ASP A 43 1.35 4.25 -7.62
C ASP A 43 0.47 3.34 -6.76
N MET A 44 0.35 3.65 -5.46
CA MET A 44 -0.41 2.80 -4.53
C MET A 44 -1.89 2.70 -4.89
N TYR A 45 -2.49 3.78 -5.40
CA TYR A 45 -3.88 3.76 -5.80
C TYR A 45 -4.09 2.81 -6.99
N LEU A 46 -3.16 2.82 -7.95
CA LEU A 46 -3.24 1.92 -9.11
C LEU A 46 -3.04 0.46 -8.71
N GLU A 47 -2.07 0.15 -7.86
CA GLU A 47 -1.85 -1.23 -7.37
C GLU A 47 -3.10 -1.77 -6.65
N PHE A 48 -3.71 -0.96 -5.77
CA PHE A 48 -4.93 -1.36 -5.07
C PHE A 48 -6.15 -1.46 -6.00
N SER A 49 -6.24 -0.57 -7.00
CA SER A 49 -7.29 -0.62 -8.03
C SER A 49 -7.20 -1.92 -8.84
N GLN A 50 -5.99 -2.28 -9.29
CA GLN A 50 -5.77 -3.53 -10.03
C GLN A 50 -6.11 -4.75 -9.18
N MET A 51 -5.69 -4.79 -7.92
CA MET A 51 -6.06 -5.89 -7.01
C MET A 51 -7.58 -5.97 -6.81
N ALA A 52 -8.30 -4.85 -6.82
CA ALA A 52 -9.77 -4.86 -6.76
C ALA A 52 -10.39 -5.37 -8.07
N ASP A 53 -9.87 -4.95 -9.22
CA ASP A 53 -10.32 -5.40 -10.54
C ASP A 53 -10.03 -6.91 -10.76
N GLU A 54 -8.95 -7.42 -10.17
CA GLU A 54 -8.60 -8.85 -10.11
C GLU A 54 -9.43 -9.64 -9.07
N GLY A 55 -10.26 -8.97 -8.27
CA GLY A 55 -11.15 -9.59 -7.29
C GLY A 55 -10.49 -9.98 -5.96
N TRP A 56 -9.30 -9.47 -5.65
CA TRP A 56 -8.62 -9.68 -4.36
C TRP A 56 -9.13 -8.73 -3.28
N LEU A 57 -9.63 -7.57 -3.72
CA LEU A 57 -10.14 -6.51 -2.87
C LEU A 57 -11.53 -6.09 -3.34
N VAL A 58 -12.31 -5.55 -2.41
CA VAL A 58 -13.52 -4.77 -2.75
C VAL A 58 -13.13 -3.30 -2.73
N ARG A 59 -13.37 -2.60 -3.85
CA ARG A 59 -13.35 -1.14 -3.94
C ARG A 59 -14.75 -0.59 -3.73
N ASP A 60 -14.91 0.28 -2.73
CA ASP A 60 -16.14 1.04 -2.47
C ASP A 60 -15.83 2.53 -2.68
N GLU A 61 -16.51 3.17 -3.61
CA GLU A 61 -16.30 4.59 -3.93
C GLU A 61 -17.45 5.42 -3.39
N ARG A 62 -17.12 6.49 -2.65
CA ARG A 62 -18.12 7.35 -2.00
C ARG A 62 -17.84 8.81 -2.28
N LEU A 63 -18.92 9.57 -2.46
CA LEU A 63 -18.86 11.02 -2.60
C LEU A 63 -18.83 11.69 -1.22
N PHE A 64 -17.88 12.59 -1.01
CA PHE A 64 -17.72 13.36 0.23
C PHE A 64 -17.71 14.86 -0.03
N GLY A 65 -18.40 15.59 0.87
CA GLY A 65 -18.45 17.05 0.91
C GLY A 65 -19.28 17.68 -0.21
N GLN A 66 -19.47 19.00 -0.12
CA GLN A 66 -20.28 19.77 -1.07
C GLN A 66 -19.68 19.83 -2.50
N ARG A 67 -18.39 19.54 -2.65
CA ARG A 67 -17.68 19.54 -3.94
C ARG A 67 -17.68 18.18 -4.65
N GLY A 68 -18.33 17.16 -4.09
CA GLY A 68 -18.47 15.85 -4.74
C GLY A 68 -17.15 15.10 -4.91
N MET A 69 -16.25 15.16 -3.92
CA MET A 69 -14.97 14.43 -4.01
C MET A 69 -15.23 12.93 -3.89
N VAL A 70 -14.75 12.15 -4.85
CA VAL A 70 -14.80 10.69 -4.80
C VAL A 70 -13.63 10.17 -3.98
N VAL A 71 -13.93 9.40 -2.94
CA VAL A 71 -12.93 8.71 -2.10
C VAL A 71 -13.08 7.22 -2.32
N SER A 72 -11.97 6.54 -2.58
CA SER A 72 -11.93 5.09 -2.78
C SER A 72 -11.53 4.37 -1.51
N PHE A 73 -12.31 3.39 -1.07
CA PHE A 73 -12.06 2.56 0.11
C PHE A 73 -11.82 1.11 -0.32
N TYR A 74 -10.77 0.49 0.23
CA TYR A 74 -10.38 -0.87 -0.13
C TYR A 74 -10.51 -1.82 1.07
N TYR A 75 -11.16 -2.96 0.83
CA TYR A 75 -11.45 -3.99 1.82
C TYR A 75 -11.01 -5.37 1.32
N PRO A 76 -10.61 -6.31 2.20
CA PRO A 76 -10.24 -7.66 1.79
C PRO A 76 -11.47 -8.49 1.37
N THR A 77 -11.32 -9.37 0.39
CA THR A 77 -12.39 -10.29 -0.04
C THR A 77 -12.34 -11.61 0.73
N GLY A 78 -13.17 -11.78 1.77
CA GLY A 78 -13.51 -13.08 2.41
C GLY A 78 -12.38 -13.97 2.95
N MET A 79 -11.12 -13.66 2.67
CA MET A 79 -9.93 -14.40 3.07
C MET A 79 -9.60 -14.08 4.53
N PRO A 80 -8.91 -15.00 5.24
CA PRO A 80 -8.33 -14.68 6.53
C PRO A 80 -7.43 -13.44 6.44
N VAL A 81 -7.64 -12.49 7.35
CA VAL A 81 -6.98 -11.17 7.32
C VAL A 81 -5.46 -11.27 7.16
N ALA A 82 -4.81 -12.17 7.91
CA ALA A 82 -3.36 -12.34 7.84
C ALA A 82 -2.88 -12.86 6.47
N ALA A 83 -3.64 -13.76 5.83
CA ALA A 83 -3.28 -14.31 4.53
C ALA A 83 -3.46 -13.26 3.42
N GLY A 84 -4.58 -12.54 3.43
CA GLY A 84 -4.83 -11.44 2.48
C GLY A 84 -3.77 -10.34 2.59
N ARG A 85 -3.43 -9.93 3.82
CA ARG A 85 -2.36 -8.95 4.07
C ARG A 85 -1.02 -9.41 3.46
N GLN A 86 -0.64 -10.67 3.72
CA GLN A 86 0.62 -11.20 3.19
C GLN A 86 0.63 -11.28 1.66
N GLN A 87 -0.52 -11.58 1.03
CA GLN A 87 -0.63 -11.56 -0.44
C GLN A 87 -0.44 -10.16 -1.01
N ILE A 88 -1.05 -9.13 -0.42
CA ILE A 88 -0.86 -7.73 -0.81
C ILE A 88 0.61 -7.34 -0.69
N ILE A 89 1.24 -7.65 0.46
CA ILE A 89 2.67 -7.41 0.69
C ILE A 89 3.52 -8.10 -0.39
N ASN A 90 3.24 -9.37 -0.66
CA ASN A 90 3.99 -10.13 -1.65
C ASN A 90 3.86 -9.52 -3.03
N ARG A 91 2.66 -9.09 -3.45
CA ARG A 91 2.44 -8.44 -4.74
C ARG A 91 3.22 -7.13 -4.85
N LEU A 92 3.10 -6.24 -3.87
CA LEU A 92 3.81 -4.95 -3.88
C LEU A 92 5.33 -5.12 -3.91
N LEU A 93 5.87 -6.04 -3.11
CA LEU A 93 7.31 -6.29 -3.07
C LEU A 93 7.80 -7.00 -4.32
N TYR A 94 6.98 -7.85 -4.93
CA TYR A 94 7.29 -8.43 -6.24
C TYR A 94 7.32 -7.36 -7.34
N THR A 95 6.36 -6.43 -7.37
CA THR A 95 6.37 -5.28 -8.29
C THR A 95 7.67 -4.46 -8.14
N TYR A 96 8.16 -4.28 -6.92
CA TYR A 96 9.45 -3.61 -6.72
C TYR A 96 10.64 -4.42 -7.22
N LEU A 97 10.67 -5.74 -6.95
CA LEU A 97 11.74 -6.62 -7.43
C LEU A 97 11.83 -6.65 -8.97
N ASP A 98 10.71 -6.47 -9.66
CA ASP A 98 10.62 -6.43 -11.13
C ASP A 98 10.84 -5.02 -11.72
N SER A 99 10.98 -4.00 -10.87
CA SER A 99 11.12 -2.61 -11.30
C SER A 99 12.56 -2.31 -11.75
N PRO A 100 12.77 -1.51 -12.81
CA PRO A 100 14.12 -1.15 -13.30
C PRO A 100 14.96 -0.34 -12.31
N VAL A 101 14.33 0.19 -11.26
CA VAL A 101 15.02 0.94 -10.19
C VAL A 101 15.53 0.04 -9.06
N TYR A 102 15.27 -1.28 -9.14
CA TYR A 102 15.80 -2.25 -8.20
C TYR A 102 17.24 -2.65 -8.57
N PRO A 103 18.17 -2.77 -7.60
CA PRO A 103 17.99 -2.48 -6.18
C PRO A 103 18.19 -0.99 -5.86
N ARG A 104 17.36 -0.43 -4.96
CA ARG A 104 17.60 0.89 -4.37
C ARG A 104 18.48 0.79 -3.11
N PRO A 105 19.50 1.65 -2.95
CA PRO A 105 20.30 1.69 -1.73
C PRO A 105 19.45 1.89 -0.48
N GLY A 106 19.71 1.09 0.56
CA GLY A 106 19.01 1.19 1.85
C GLY A 106 17.64 0.52 1.91
N ILE A 107 17.15 -0.05 0.81
CA ILE A 107 15.91 -0.83 0.73
C ILE A 107 16.23 -2.25 0.25
N TYR A 108 15.89 -3.24 1.08
CA TYR A 108 16.13 -4.64 0.82
C TYR A 108 14.83 -5.42 0.90
N VAL A 109 14.65 -6.38 0.00
CA VAL A 109 13.55 -7.34 0.05
C VAL A 109 14.14 -8.70 0.35
N VAL A 110 13.60 -9.36 1.37
CA VAL A 110 13.98 -10.74 1.71
C VAL A 110 12.80 -11.66 1.47
N GLN A 111 13.07 -12.85 0.93
CA GLN A 111 12.08 -13.90 0.79
C GLN A 111 12.32 -14.96 1.87
N TYR A 112 11.30 -15.25 2.66
CA TYR A 112 11.30 -16.39 3.57
C TYR A 112 10.17 -17.34 3.20
N LYS A 113 10.54 -18.55 2.77
CA LYS A 113 9.62 -19.52 2.14
C LYS A 113 8.93 -18.88 0.93
N LYS A 114 7.62 -18.58 1.03
CA LYS A 114 6.82 -17.95 -0.04
C LYS A 114 6.45 -16.49 0.25
N ASN A 115 6.99 -15.90 1.31
CA ASN A 115 6.61 -14.56 1.78
C ASN A 115 7.77 -13.59 1.64
N TYR A 116 7.49 -12.43 1.04
CA TYR A 116 8.42 -11.32 0.99
C TYR A 116 8.25 -10.43 2.22
N LYS A 117 9.35 -9.82 2.64
CA LYS A 117 9.39 -8.78 3.68
C LYS A 117 10.30 -7.65 3.26
N LEU A 118 9.90 -6.44 3.61
CA LEU A 118 10.71 -5.23 3.42
C LEU A 118 11.63 -5.03 4.62
N ILE A 119 12.93 -4.87 4.36
CA ILE A 119 13.90 -4.38 5.32
C ILE A 119 14.42 -3.06 4.77
N TYR A 120 14.15 -1.95 5.45
CA TYR A 120 14.60 -0.64 5.03
C TYR A 120 15.25 0.09 6.20
N ARG A 121 16.34 0.82 5.93
CA ARG A 121 16.93 1.71 6.92
C ARG A 121 16.19 3.04 6.85
N TYR A 122 15.49 3.40 7.93
CA TYR A 122 14.99 4.75 8.09
C TYR A 122 16.20 5.69 8.18
N GLN A 123 16.55 6.37 7.08
CA GLN A 123 17.50 7.48 7.18
C GLN A 123 16.74 8.63 7.81
N THR A 124 16.86 8.75 9.14
CA THR A 124 16.57 10.00 9.82
C THR A 124 17.57 11.03 9.31
N LYS A 125 17.27 11.70 8.19
CA LYS A 125 17.84 13.02 7.96
C LYS A 125 17.16 13.96 8.96
N MET A 126 17.57 13.87 10.23
CA MET A 126 17.49 15.04 11.09
C MET A 126 18.36 16.08 10.42
N GLN A 127 17.69 17.06 9.83
CA GLN A 127 18.28 18.34 9.51
C GLN A 127 18.85 18.88 10.82
N ASN A 128 20.16 18.71 11.03
CA ASN A 128 20.91 19.65 11.86
C ASN A 128 20.88 20.98 11.09
N ARG A 129 19.80 21.73 11.26
CA ARG A 129 19.80 23.17 10.99
C ARG A 129 20.39 23.82 12.24
N ALA A 130 21.63 24.26 12.04
CA ALA A 130 22.36 25.39 12.65
C ALA A 130 22.02 25.77 14.09
#